data_AF-A0AAD7KG43-F1
#
_entry.id   AF-A0AAD7KG43-F1
#
_cell.length_a   1.000
_cell.length_b   1.000
_cell.length_c   1.000
_cell.angle_alpha   90.00
_cell.angle_beta   90.00
_cell.angle_gamma   90.00
#
_symmetry.space_group_name_H-M   'P 1'
#
loop_
_entity.id
_entity.type
_entity.pdbx_description
1 polymer ?
#
loop_
_entity_poly.entity_id
_entity_poly.type
_entity_poly.pdbx_seq_one_letter_code
_entity_poly.pdbx_strand_id
1 'polypeptide(L)'
;MSVILALGSPCLAAYSLTLTVLNSKWLAQQFANIRYPNGRYAALVLSSLQQTPVMVTTEGGLLASLVVLPENDSWWTELVERLDYADTHTWSIAGVTSVAWVLIAYALTIVDAFSTISTDPNQNGQGLSGVGSIWLWMLPLTIAYLQISPRCDADRVTAALTRANDISFVAGPNGAVKANSVNEMRALSFHPYRGSLYSDQESTAPIYAYSRFFSFILVVEEFASAFHYATENSRNRRPVDPNARWEPGDGKTIDPANRTGTAEQVEAYCAAPAYVRRSHWGRNALSRFLVASLAALALQWSSTGASVLIVYFTPTVGKSFAYLLYGAMATLIWWLLVLSSVTGHYATAYPEFPEFSHRAAAGSSVFLRRVAKFLATLNAAWIITAFLLQFGNFYDRCFCNSDVLGLGKMAHNVMVLEGSDISAMKAAWIGGVVLGVVVSSLFLGFINLFIDPPLPSQ
;
A
#
# COMPACT_ATOMS: atom_id res chain seq x y z
N MET A 1 -15.57 -4.58 -4.04
CA MET A 1 -14.67 -4.08 -5.12
C MET A 1 -13.20 -4.38 -4.86
N SER A 2 -12.68 -4.16 -3.64
CA SER A 2 -11.27 -4.45 -3.28
C SER A 2 -10.81 -5.87 -3.62
N VAL A 3 -11.60 -6.89 -3.27
CA VAL A 3 -11.31 -8.31 -3.60
C VAL A 3 -11.21 -8.52 -5.11
N ILE A 4 -12.17 -7.99 -5.89
CA ILE A 4 -12.18 -8.09 -7.35
C ILE A 4 -10.94 -7.41 -7.95
N LEU A 5 -10.54 -6.26 -7.41
CA LEU A 5 -9.31 -5.57 -7.84
C LEU A 5 -8.06 -6.38 -7.54
N ALA A 6 -7.99 -7.04 -6.37
CA ALA A 6 -6.85 -7.88 -6.01
C ALA A 6 -6.75 -9.10 -6.94
N LEU A 7 -7.87 -9.76 -7.23
CA LEU A 7 -7.93 -10.90 -8.14
C LEU A 7 -7.66 -10.51 -9.60
N GLY A 8 -8.15 -9.34 -10.02
CA GLY A 8 -7.97 -8.82 -11.37
C GLY A 8 -6.58 -8.23 -11.61
N SER A 9 -5.89 -7.75 -10.57
CA SER A 9 -4.50 -7.29 -10.62
C SER A 9 -3.78 -7.57 -9.29
N PRO A 10 -3.16 -8.74 -9.15
CA PRO A 10 -2.36 -9.02 -7.97
C PRO A 10 -1.10 -8.16 -7.90
N CYS A 11 -0.60 -7.70 -9.06
CA CYS A 11 0.42 -6.66 -9.15
C CYS A 11 0.02 -5.38 -8.40
N LEU A 12 -1.23 -4.90 -8.55
CA LEU A 12 -1.71 -3.72 -7.82
C LEU A 12 -1.73 -3.95 -6.31
N ALA A 13 -2.20 -5.12 -5.88
CA ALA A 13 -2.26 -5.47 -4.47
C ALA A 13 -0.85 -5.55 -3.86
N ALA A 14 0.08 -6.23 -4.52
CA ALA A 14 1.47 -6.31 -4.09
C ALA A 14 2.17 -4.94 -4.09
N TYR A 15 1.90 -4.11 -5.08
CA TYR A 15 2.44 -2.75 -5.19
C TYR A 15 1.96 -1.87 -4.04
N SER A 16 0.65 -1.85 -3.78
CA SER A 16 0.03 -1.03 -2.73
C SER A 16 0.51 -1.43 -1.33
N LEU A 17 0.66 -2.73 -1.10
CA LEU A 17 1.25 -3.29 0.11
C LEU A 17 2.72 -2.87 0.27
N THR A 18 3.53 -3.06 -0.76
CA THR A 18 4.97 -2.74 -0.73
C THR A 18 5.19 -1.24 -0.50
N LEU A 19 4.41 -0.41 -1.20
CA LEU A 19 4.39 1.03 -0.96
C LEU A 19 4.06 1.37 0.49
N THR A 20 3.09 0.66 1.08
CA THR A 20 2.66 0.93 2.45
C THR A 20 3.83 0.79 3.42
N VAL A 21 4.53 -0.33 3.32
CA VAL A 21 5.65 -0.67 4.18
C VAL A 21 6.87 0.24 3.93
N LEU A 22 7.19 0.52 2.66
CA LEU A 22 8.28 1.46 2.31
C LEU A 22 8.01 2.89 2.80
N ASN A 23 6.76 3.34 2.75
CA ASN A 23 6.35 4.63 3.27
C ASN A 23 6.46 4.71 4.80
N SER A 24 6.11 3.65 5.51
CA SER A 24 6.31 3.56 6.97
C SER A 24 7.80 3.65 7.32
N LYS A 25 8.68 2.94 6.60
CA LYS A 25 10.14 3.06 6.79
C LYS A 25 10.64 4.48 6.53
N TRP A 26 10.22 5.07 5.41
CA TRP A 26 10.62 6.43 5.04
C TRP A 26 10.15 7.46 6.06
N LEU A 27 8.92 7.33 6.56
CA LEU A 27 8.37 8.16 7.63
C LEU A 27 9.24 8.08 8.89
N ALA A 28 9.54 6.87 9.37
CA ALA A 28 10.40 6.70 10.54
C ALA A 28 11.78 7.35 10.35
N GLN A 29 12.35 7.25 9.15
CA GLN A 29 13.61 7.91 8.81
C GLN A 29 13.52 9.45 8.82
N GLN A 30 12.39 10.04 8.42
CA GLN A 30 12.20 11.49 8.50
C GLN A 30 12.19 11.98 9.96
N PHE A 31 11.60 11.20 10.86
CA PHE A 31 11.49 11.54 12.28
C PHE A 31 12.68 11.08 13.12
N ALA A 32 13.59 10.26 12.59
CA ALA A 32 14.72 9.69 13.35
C ALA A 32 15.64 10.75 14.00
N ASN A 33 15.79 11.91 13.37
CA ASN A 33 16.65 13.00 13.86
C ASN A 33 15.88 14.11 14.60
N ILE A 34 14.57 13.98 14.73
CA ILE A 34 13.72 15.00 15.33
C ILE A 34 13.74 14.82 16.86
N ARG A 35 14.33 15.80 17.54
CA ARG A 35 14.46 15.84 19.01
C ARG A 35 13.63 16.99 19.57
N TYR A 36 12.32 16.91 19.35
CA TYR A 36 11.34 17.86 19.83
C TYR A 36 10.21 17.10 20.52
N PRO A 37 9.54 17.69 21.54
CA PRO A 37 8.37 17.10 22.17
C PRO A 37 7.38 16.55 21.14
N ASN A 38 6.81 15.37 21.41
CA ASN A 38 5.86 14.67 20.54
C ASN A 38 6.36 14.20 19.16
N GLY A 39 7.63 14.39 18.79
CA GLY A 39 8.15 13.92 17.49
C GLY A 39 7.94 12.41 17.27
N ARG A 40 8.11 11.60 18.33
CA ARG A 40 7.81 10.16 18.30
C ARG A 40 6.31 9.88 18.15
N TYR A 41 5.45 10.61 18.86
CA TYR A 41 4.00 10.45 18.75
C TYR A 41 3.51 10.84 17.34
N ALA A 42 4.09 11.88 16.74
CA ALA A 42 3.79 12.25 15.36
C ALA A 42 4.12 11.15 14.35
N ALA A 43 5.29 10.51 14.49
CA ALA A 43 5.64 9.37 13.65
C ALA A 43 4.65 8.20 13.81
N LEU A 44 4.21 7.90 15.04
CA LEU A 44 3.21 6.87 15.31
C LEU A 44 1.84 7.21 14.70
N VAL A 45 1.33 8.42 14.95
CA VAL A 45 0.05 8.90 14.40
C VAL A 45 0.07 8.84 12.88
N LEU A 46 1.09 9.39 12.23
CA LEU A 46 1.19 9.40 10.77
C LEU A 46 1.31 7.99 10.19
N SER A 47 2.01 7.07 10.86
CA SER A 47 2.09 5.67 10.44
C SER A 47 0.73 4.97 10.52
N SER A 48 -0.05 5.26 11.57
CA SER A 48 -1.40 4.74 11.76
C SER A 48 -2.41 5.32 10.77
N LEU A 49 -2.25 6.58 10.37
CA LEU A 49 -3.16 7.27 9.44
C LEU A 49 -2.85 7.04 7.96
N GLN A 50 -1.84 6.24 7.64
CA GLN A 50 -1.40 6.01 6.26
C GLN A 50 -2.48 5.43 5.33
N GLN A 51 -3.46 4.71 5.88
CA GLN A 51 -4.59 4.15 5.11
C GLN A 51 -5.83 5.06 5.08
N THR A 52 -5.71 6.29 5.60
CA THR A 52 -6.81 7.25 5.66
C THR A 52 -6.55 8.50 4.82
N PRO A 53 -7.59 9.11 4.24
CA PRO A 53 -7.46 10.33 3.43
C PRO A 53 -7.32 11.56 4.35
N VAL A 54 -6.15 11.73 4.96
CA VAL A 54 -5.86 12.86 5.85
C VAL A 54 -5.36 14.08 5.09
N MET A 55 -5.69 15.25 5.62
CA MET A 55 -5.27 16.57 5.15
C MET A 55 -4.68 17.38 6.30
N VAL A 56 -3.68 18.19 5.96
CA VAL A 56 -3.10 19.17 6.88
C VAL A 56 -3.53 20.56 6.49
N THR A 57 -3.94 21.35 7.47
CA THR A 57 -4.25 22.78 7.32
C THR A 57 -3.19 23.59 8.04
N THR A 58 -2.43 24.39 7.29
CA THR A 58 -1.39 25.28 7.84
C THR A 58 -1.90 26.69 8.11
N GLU A 59 -3.05 27.07 7.53
CA GLU A 59 -3.65 28.41 7.67
C GLU A 59 -3.83 28.82 9.14
N GLY A 60 -3.53 30.08 9.44
CA GLY A 60 -3.69 30.65 10.79
C GLY A 60 -2.80 30.00 11.85
N GLY A 61 -1.68 29.39 11.46
CA GLY A 61 -0.77 28.72 12.38
C GLY A 61 -1.36 27.48 13.05
N LEU A 62 -2.39 26.84 12.47
CA LEU A 62 -3.05 25.66 13.05
C LEU A 62 -2.08 24.49 13.26
N LEU A 63 -1.36 24.09 12.21
CA LEU A 63 -0.34 23.05 12.31
C LEU A 63 0.79 23.43 13.27
N ALA A 64 1.29 24.66 13.15
CA ALA A 64 2.39 25.15 14.00
C ALA A 64 1.99 25.16 15.47
N SER A 65 0.76 25.57 15.78
CA SER A 65 0.19 25.51 17.13
C SER A 65 0.11 24.08 17.64
N LEU A 66 -0.32 23.13 16.81
CA LEU A 66 -0.42 21.71 17.16
C LEU A 66 0.95 21.09 17.50
N VAL A 67 2.00 21.51 16.79
CA VAL A 67 3.37 21.03 16.98
C VAL A 67 4.04 21.68 18.20
N VAL A 68 3.89 23.00 18.36
CA VAL A 68 4.69 23.79 19.29
C VAL A 68 4.04 23.90 20.67
N LEU A 69 2.75 24.20 20.76
CA LEU A 69 2.11 24.55 22.03
C LEU A 69 2.12 23.38 23.03
N PRO A 70 2.46 23.61 24.31
CA PRO A 70 2.48 22.58 25.33
C PRO A 70 1.08 22.02 25.65
N GLU A 71 0.02 22.82 25.50
CA GLU A 71 -1.37 22.38 25.72
C GLU A 71 -1.79 21.26 24.75
N ASN A 72 -1.11 21.14 23.61
CA ASN A 72 -1.35 20.09 22.62
C ASN A 72 -0.60 18.78 22.91
N ASP A 73 0.22 18.70 23.96
CA ASP A 73 0.90 17.45 24.33
C ASP A 73 -0.10 16.34 24.70
N SER A 74 -1.25 16.70 25.30
CA SER A 74 -2.36 15.78 25.56
C SER A 74 -3.08 15.31 24.29
N TRP A 75 -3.09 16.14 23.22
CA TRP A 75 -3.68 15.76 21.94
C TRP A 75 -2.92 14.60 21.30
N TRP A 76 -1.58 14.66 21.31
CA TRP A 76 -0.71 13.63 20.74
C TRP A 76 -0.84 12.30 21.48
N THR A 77 -0.88 12.35 22.81
CA THR A 77 -1.01 11.16 23.66
C THR A 77 -2.39 10.51 23.52
N GLU A 78 -3.48 11.29 23.60
CA GLU A 78 -4.85 10.79 23.39
C GLU A 78 -5.02 10.13 22.01
N LEU A 79 -4.50 10.76 20.96
CA LEU A 79 -4.62 10.22 19.61
C LEU A 79 -3.82 8.92 19.44
N VAL A 80 -2.60 8.85 19.98
CA VAL A 80 -1.81 7.62 19.94
C VAL A 80 -2.48 6.50 20.74
N GLU A 81 -2.99 6.78 21.93
CA GLU A 81 -3.69 5.77 22.75
C GLU A 81 -4.91 5.20 22.02
N ARG A 82 -5.70 6.04 21.35
CA ARG A 82 -6.88 5.59 20.60
C ARG A 82 -6.54 4.85 19.31
N LEU A 83 -5.44 5.25 18.68
CA LEU A 83 -4.86 4.59 17.51
C LEU A 83 -3.94 3.44 17.90
N ASP A 84 -3.75 3.13 19.19
CA ASP A 84 -2.95 1.98 19.58
C ASP A 84 -3.73 0.72 19.25
N TYR A 85 -3.14 -0.05 18.35
CA TYR A 85 -3.71 -1.26 17.80
C TYR A 85 -3.12 -2.51 18.46
N ALA A 86 -2.20 -2.34 19.42
CA ALA A 86 -1.47 -3.41 20.08
C ALA A 86 -2.37 -4.48 20.72
N ASP A 87 -3.55 -4.10 21.20
CA ASP A 87 -4.50 -5.02 21.85
C ASP A 87 -5.44 -5.74 20.87
N THR A 88 -5.50 -5.34 19.60
CA THR A 88 -6.31 -6.00 18.58
C THR A 88 -5.51 -7.10 17.91
N HIS A 89 -5.83 -8.35 18.26
CA HIS A 89 -5.23 -9.57 17.70
C HIS A 89 -5.30 -9.52 16.14
N THR A 90 -4.19 -9.15 15.50
CA THR A 90 -4.06 -9.03 14.03
C THR A 90 -4.28 -10.36 13.31
N TRP A 91 -4.16 -11.45 14.06
CA TRP A 91 -4.38 -12.81 13.59
C TRP A 91 -5.67 -13.35 14.17
N SER A 92 -6.73 -13.42 13.35
CA SER A 92 -7.89 -14.24 13.72
C SER A 92 -7.53 -15.72 13.62
N ILE A 93 -8.07 -16.55 14.53
CA ILE A 93 -7.92 -18.02 14.47
C ILE A 93 -8.36 -18.52 13.08
N ALA A 94 -9.48 -17.98 12.57
CA ALA A 94 -9.97 -18.29 11.23
C ALA A 94 -8.95 -17.95 10.13
N GLY A 95 -8.27 -16.81 10.23
CA GLY A 95 -7.20 -16.41 9.30
C GLY A 95 -6.02 -17.37 9.34
N VAL A 96 -5.53 -17.70 10.54
CA VAL A 96 -4.42 -18.66 10.74
C VAL A 96 -4.78 -20.03 10.17
N THR A 97 -5.95 -20.58 10.53
CA THR A 97 -6.42 -21.88 10.04
C THR A 97 -6.58 -21.89 8.53
N SER A 98 -7.09 -20.79 7.94
CA SER A 98 -7.23 -20.67 6.49
C SER A 98 -5.89 -20.68 5.76
N VAL A 99 -4.89 -19.92 6.26
CA VAL A 99 -3.53 -19.92 5.70
C VAL A 99 -2.89 -21.30 5.83
N ALA A 100 -3.01 -21.95 7.00
CA ALA A 100 -2.49 -23.29 7.22
C ALA A 100 -3.11 -24.31 6.26
N TRP A 101 -4.42 -24.24 6.05
CA TRP A 101 -5.13 -25.12 5.12
C TRP A 101 -4.65 -24.95 3.68
N VAL A 102 -4.45 -23.71 3.22
CA VAL A 102 -3.92 -23.45 1.87
C VAL A 102 -2.51 -24.01 1.69
N LEU A 103 -1.64 -23.90 2.71
CA LEU A 103 -0.30 -24.48 2.67
C LEU A 103 -0.35 -26.02 2.59
N ILE A 104 -1.21 -26.65 3.38
CA ILE A 104 -1.40 -28.11 3.35
C ILE A 104 -1.94 -28.54 1.98
N ALA A 105 -2.98 -27.87 1.48
CA ALA A 105 -3.57 -28.19 0.18
C ALA A 105 -2.53 -28.07 -0.95
N TYR A 106 -1.71 -27.01 -0.95
CA TYR A 106 -0.66 -26.83 -1.95
C TYR A 106 0.42 -27.91 -1.84
N ALA A 107 0.85 -28.28 -0.63
CA ALA A 107 1.80 -29.37 -0.43
C ALA A 107 1.25 -30.72 -0.95
N LEU A 108 -0.04 -30.99 -0.70
CA LEU A 108 -0.70 -32.18 -1.24
C LEU A 108 -0.78 -32.15 -2.78
N THR A 109 -1.02 -30.98 -3.40
CA THR A 109 -0.96 -30.85 -4.87
C THR A 109 0.44 -31.15 -5.42
N ILE A 110 1.51 -30.74 -4.73
CA ILE A 110 2.88 -31.08 -5.14
C ILE A 110 3.10 -32.60 -5.09
N VAL A 111 2.68 -33.24 -3.98
CA VAL A 111 2.82 -34.69 -3.81
C VAL A 111 2.03 -35.45 -4.88
N ASP A 112 0.78 -35.04 -5.13
CA ASP A 112 -0.09 -35.62 -6.15
C ASP A 112 0.53 -35.52 -7.54
N ALA A 113 1.04 -34.34 -7.92
CA ALA A 113 1.71 -34.11 -9.20
C ALA A 113 2.91 -35.03 -9.39
N PHE A 114 3.80 -35.16 -8.41
CA PHE A 114 4.98 -36.03 -8.53
C PHE A 114 4.66 -37.52 -8.44
N SER A 115 3.62 -37.91 -7.69
CA SER A 115 3.18 -39.31 -7.62
C SER A 115 2.60 -39.76 -8.96
N THR A 116 1.74 -38.95 -9.57
CA THR A 116 1.10 -39.23 -10.87
C THR A 116 2.11 -39.36 -12.00
N ILE A 117 3.10 -38.46 -12.06
CA ILE A 117 4.22 -38.54 -13.04
C ILE A 117 4.98 -39.87 -12.93
N SER A 118 5.06 -40.43 -11.71
CA SER A 118 5.86 -41.62 -11.43
C SER A 118 5.11 -42.92 -11.66
N THR A 119 3.80 -42.96 -11.43
CA THR A 119 3.01 -44.21 -11.43
C THR A 119 2.13 -44.40 -12.66
N ASP A 120 1.63 -43.33 -13.28
CA ASP A 120 0.77 -43.42 -14.47
C ASP A 120 1.00 -42.20 -15.39
N PRO A 121 2.16 -42.13 -16.08
CA PRO A 121 2.49 -40.99 -16.92
C PRO A 121 1.49 -40.81 -18.08
N ASN A 122 0.76 -41.85 -18.47
CA ASN A 122 -0.21 -41.80 -19.57
C ASN A 122 -1.60 -41.29 -19.14
N GLN A 123 -1.86 -41.07 -17.85
CA GLN A 123 -3.07 -40.36 -17.39
C GLN A 123 -2.98 -38.86 -17.67
N ASN A 124 -3.20 -38.49 -18.95
CA ASN A 124 -3.60 -37.18 -19.48
C ASN A 124 -3.03 -35.89 -18.83
N GLY A 125 -1.88 -35.91 -18.15
CA GLY A 125 -1.27 -34.74 -17.51
C GLY A 125 -2.17 -33.95 -16.55
N GLN A 126 -3.32 -34.49 -16.14
CA GLN A 126 -4.39 -33.77 -15.42
C GLN A 126 -3.92 -33.26 -14.04
N GLY A 127 -3.10 -34.06 -13.34
CA GLY A 127 -2.47 -33.70 -12.07
C GLY A 127 -1.40 -32.61 -12.17
N LEU A 128 -0.94 -32.25 -13.38
CA LEU A 128 0.11 -31.24 -13.59
C LEU A 128 -0.44 -29.85 -13.94
N SER A 129 -1.73 -29.63 -13.73
CA SER A 129 -2.36 -28.33 -13.90
C SER A 129 -1.65 -27.24 -13.08
N GLY A 130 -0.90 -26.34 -13.74
CA GLY A 130 -0.18 -25.21 -13.12
C GLY A 130 -1.05 -24.18 -12.37
N VAL A 131 -2.32 -24.51 -12.14
CA VAL A 131 -3.34 -23.70 -11.49
C VAL A 131 -2.97 -23.34 -10.06
N GLY A 132 -2.43 -24.29 -9.29
CA GLY A 132 -1.99 -23.98 -7.93
C GLY A 132 -0.93 -22.88 -7.91
N SER A 133 -0.04 -22.89 -8.90
CA SER A 133 1.07 -21.94 -9.01
C SER A 133 0.62 -20.52 -9.33
N ILE A 134 -0.50 -20.32 -10.05
CA ILE A 134 -1.00 -18.97 -10.34
C ILE A 134 -1.54 -18.28 -9.10
N TRP A 135 -1.96 -19.05 -8.09
CA TRP A 135 -2.51 -18.52 -6.84
C TRP A 135 -1.46 -18.32 -5.76
N LEU A 136 -0.19 -18.69 -6.00
CA LEU A 136 0.86 -18.60 -4.99
C LEU A 136 1.08 -17.20 -4.43
N TRP A 137 0.82 -16.15 -5.20
CA TRP A 137 0.90 -14.76 -4.72
C TRP A 137 -0.11 -14.45 -3.62
N MET A 138 -1.22 -15.18 -3.50
CA MET A 138 -2.26 -14.94 -2.48
C MET A 138 -1.73 -15.13 -1.07
N LEU A 139 -0.87 -16.13 -0.85
CA LEU A 139 -0.28 -16.46 0.44
C LEU A 139 0.54 -15.29 1.01
N PRO A 140 1.59 -14.79 0.34
CA PRO A 140 2.39 -13.69 0.86
C PRO A 140 1.57 -12.41 1.01
N LEU A 141 0.62 -12.12 0.11
CA LEU A 141 -0.22 -10.93 0.24
C LEU A 141 -1.18 -11.01 1.43
N THR A 142 -1.81 -12.17 1.66
CA THR A 142 -2.76 -12.35 2.76
C THR A 142 -2.05 -12.26 4.10
N ILE A 143 -0.90 -12.93 4.25
CA ILE A 143 -0.07 -12.86 5.46
C ILE A 143 0.35 -11.40 5.73
N ALA A 144 0.88 -10.71 4.74
CA ALA A 144 1.34 -9.34 4.90
C ALA A 144 0.19 -8.35 5.18
N TYR A 145 -0.98 -8.53 4.57
CA TYR A 145 -2.13 -7.70 4.89
C TYR A 145 -2.63 -7.92 6.32
N LEU A 146 -2.66 -9.17 6.81
CA LEU A 146 -3.02 -9.45 8.20
C LEU A 146 -2.07 -8.76 9.18
N GLN A 147 -0.77 -8.73 8.88
CA GLN A 147 0.22 -8.04 9.71
C GLN A 147 -0.01 -6.51 9.78
N ILE A 148 -0.62 -5.90 8.76
CA ILE A 148 -0.85 -4.44 8.67
C ILE A 148 -2.27 -4.04 9.15
N SER A 149 -3.21 -5.00 9.26
CA SER A 149 -4.66 -4.77 9.33
C SER A 149 -5.25 -4.71 10.75
N PRO A 150 -4.92 -3.67 11.52
CA PRO A 150 -6.03 -2.97 12.18
C PRO A 150 -6.18 -1.51 11.71
N ARG A 151 -5.27 -1.00 10.88
CA ARG A 151 -5.19 0.41 10.48
C ARG A 151 -6.25 0.90 9.47
N CYS A 152 -7.25 0.07 9.14
CA CYS A 152 -8.19 0.32 8.03
C CYS A 152 -9.65 0.61 8.48
N ASP A 153 -9.93 0.64 9.79
CA ASP A 153 -11.26 0.94 10.33
C ASP A 153 -11.53 2.46 10.26
N ALA A 154 -12.28 2.86 9.23
CA ALA A 154 -12.58 4.27 8.96
C ALA A 154 -13.35 4.93 10.11
N ASP A 155 -14.32 4.22 10.69
CA ASP A 155 -15.22 4.77 11.71
C ASP A 155 -14.45 4.98 13.02
N ARG A 156 -13.62 4.00 13.40
CA ARG A 156 -12.78 4.13 14.59
C ARG A 156 -11.73 5.22 14.44
N VAL A 157 -11.03 5.29 13.30
CA VAL A 157 -10.03 6.34 13.06
C VAL A 157 -10.70 7.71 13.04
N THR A 158 -11.92 7.80 12.48
CA THR A 158 -12.69 9.05 12.48
C THR A 158 -13.07 9.46 13.90
N ALA A 159 -13.63 8.55 14.69
CA ALA A 159 -13.98 8.83 16.08
C ALA A 159 -12.76 9.23 16.93
N ALA A 160 -11.61 8.58 16.70
CA ALA A 160 -10.37 8.90 17.38
C ALA A 160 -9.89 10.32 17.04
N LEU A 161 -9.87 10.68 15.75
CA LEU A 161 -9.41 12.01 15.31
C LEU A 161 -10.37 13.12 15.77
N THR A 162 -11.69 12.91 15.66
CA THR A 162 -12.69 13.88 16.13
C THR A 162 -12.52 14.17 17.61
N ARG A 163 -12.34 13.12 18.43
CA ARG A 163 -12.18 13.28 19.88
C ARG A 163 -10.86 13.94 20.26
N ALA A 164 -9.76 13.63 19.57
CA ALA A 164 -8.50 14.34 19.77
C ALA A 164 -8.67 15.82 19.40
N ASN A 165 -9.31 16.12 18.26
CA ASN A 165 -9.54 17.49 17.81
C ASN A 165 -10.36 18.34 18.79
N ASP A 166 -11.22 17.75 19.64
CA ASP A 166 -11.97 18.47 20.66
C ASP A 166 -11.11 19.05 21.80
N ILE A 167 -9.92 18.49 22.01
CA ILE A 167 -8.96 18.96 23.03
C ILE A 167 -7.79 19.76 22.43
N SER A 168 -7.86 20.10 21.13
CA SER A 168 -6.81 20.87 20.46
C SER A 168 -6.85 22.36 20.78
N PHE A 169 -5.67 22.98 20.83
CA PHE A 169 -5.44 24.40 21.10
C PHE A 169 -4.72 25.08 19.94
N VAL A 170 -5.02 26.37 19.75
CA VAL A 170 -4.44 27.26 18.74
C VAL A 170 -3.89 28.50 19.43
N ALA A 171 -2.77 29.02 18.92
CA ALA A 171 -2.17 30.23 19.45
C ALA A 171 -3.06 31.45 19.15
N GLY A 172 -3.57 32.09 20.21
CA GLY A 172 -4.31 33.34 20.13
C GLY A 172 -3.44 34.56 20.47
N PRO A 173 -3.97 35.79 20.30
CA PRO A 173 -3.25 37.02 20.62
C PRO A 173 -2.90 37.15 22.11
N ASN A 174 -3.70 36.52 23.00
CA ASN A 174 -3.52 36.58 24.45
C ASN A 174 -3.09 35.22 25.06
N GLY A 175 -2.62 34.28 24.24
CA GLY A 175 -2.26 32.92 24.66
C GLY A 175 -3.07 31.83 23.96
N ALA A 176 -2.88 30.58 24.37
CA ALA A 176 -3.53 29.42 23.76
C ALA A 176 -5.05 29.42 24.00
N VAL A 177 -5.81 29.20 22.93
CA VAL A 177 -7.29 29.14 22.94
C VAL A 177 -7.73 27.82 22.31
N LYS A 178 -8.84 27.24 22.78
CA LYS A 178 -9.37 26.00 22.19
C LYS A 178 -9.72 26.18 20.71
N ALA A 179 -9.27 25.27 19.86
CA ALA A 179 -9.50 25.33 18.41
C ALA A 179 -11.00 25.44 18.07
N ASN A 180 -11.84 24.66 18.77
CA ASN A 180 -13.29 24.65 18.60
C ASN A 180 -13.96 26.02 18.85
N SER A 181 -13.32 26.93 19.58
CA SER A 181 -13.88 28.27 19.84
C SER A 181 -13.49 29.33 18.81
N VAL A 182 -12.50 29.05 17.96
CA VAL A 182 -12.00 30.00 16.95
C VAL A 182 -12.60 29.71 15.58
N ASN A 183 -12.56 28.44 15.15
CA ASN A 183 -13.05 28.02 13.83
C ASN A 183 -13.45 26.53 13.87
N GLU A 184 -14.14 26.03 12.84
CA GLU A 184 -14.37 24.61 12.58
C GLU A 184 -13.14 23.91 11.97
N MET A 185 -12.19 24.68 11.42
CA MET A 185 -10.96 24.12 10.84
C MET A 185 -10.02 23.52 11.90
N ARG A 186 -9.41 22.37 11.58
CA ARG A 186 -8.46 21.66 12.44
C ARG A 186 -7.14 21.45 11.70
N ALA A 187 -6.04 21.41 12.42
CA ALA A 187 -4.71 21.18 11.86
C ALA A 187 -4.62 19.85 11.09
N LEU A 188 -5.28 18.81 11.60
CA LEU A 188 -5.41 17.51 10.95
C LEU A 188 -6.90 17.15 10.81
N SER A 189 -7.32 16.90 9.58
CA SER A 189 -8.72 16.56 9.26
C SER A 189 -8.79 15.52 8.14
N PHE A 190 -9.95 14.89 7.96
CA PHE A 190 -10.18 14.06 6.77
C PHE A 190 -10.54 14.94 5.58
N HIS A 191 -10.06 14.54 4.39
CA HIS A 191 -10.37 15.23 3.15
C HIS A 191 -11.89 15.24 2.90
N PRO A 192 -12.56 16.41 2.82
CA PRO A 192 -14.01 16.49 2.70
C PRO A 192 -14.52 16.38 1.26
N TYR A 193 -13.65 16.12 0.27
CA TYR A 193 -14.06 16.19 -1.13
C TYR A 193 -15.10 15.12 -1.47
N ARG A 194 -16.21 15.57 -2.05
CA ARG A 194 -17.15 14.72 -2.77
C ARG A 194 -16.80 14.80 -4.25
N GLY A 195 -16.32 13.70 -4.85
CA GLY A 195 -16.06 13.71 -6.29
C GLY A 195 -15.43 12.44 -6.84
N SER A 196 -15.68 12.18 -8.12
CA SER A 196 -15.14 10.99 -8.79
C SER A 196 -13.61 10.93 -8.81
N LEU A 197 -12.92 12.08 -8.70
CA LEU A 197 -11.46 12.19 -8.66
C LEU A 197 -10.85 11.58 -7.40
N TYR A 198 -11.53 11.67 -6.25
CA TYR A 198 -11.00 11.23 -4.94
C TYR A 198 -11.56 9.89 -4.45
N SER A 199 -12.51 9.30 -5.20
CA SER A 199 -13.18 8.03 -4.87
C SER A 199 -12.28 6.88 -4.37
N ASP A 200 -11.07 6.72 -4.90
CA ASP A 200 -10.14 5.68 -4.43
C ASP A 200 -9.39 6.08 -3.16
N GLN A 201 -9.10 7.37 -2.98
CA GLN A 201 -8.42 7.87 -1.78
C GLN A 201 -9.30 7.72 -0.53
N GLU A 202 -10.61 7.88 -0.70
CA GLU A 202 -11.63 7.68 0.34
C GLU A 202 -11.76 6.21 0.77
N SER A 203 -11.35 5.26 -0.08
CA SER A 203 -11.53 3.83 0.19
C SER A 203 -10.44 3.31 1.13
N THR A 204 -10.75 2.96 2.37
CA THR A 204 -9.73 2.56 3.38
C THR A 204 -9.05 1.21 3.14
N ALA A 205 -9.56 0.39 2.23
CA ALA A 205 -8.94 -0.91 1.96
C ALA A 205 -7.48 -0.74 1.46
N PRO A 206 -6.54 -1.58 1.94
CA PRO A 206 -5.11 -1.41 1.65
C PRO A 206 -4.74 -1.38 0.16
N ILE A 207 -5.51 -2.07 -0.69
CA ILE A 207 -5.30 -2.08 -2.14
C ILE A 207 -5.44 -0.69 -2.79
N TYR A 208 -6.09 0.27 -2.13
CA TYR A 208 -6.23 1.63 -2.62
C TYR A 208 -5.07 2.55 -2.21
N ALA A 209 -4.07 2.05 -1.48
CA ALA A 209 -2.93 2.86 -1.02
C ALA A 209 -2.15 3.50 -2.18
N TYR A 210 -2.19 2.94 -3.40
CA TYR A 210 -1.60 3.59 -4.59
C TYR A 210 -2.15 5.01 -4.81
N SER A 211 -3.43 5.24 -4.54
CA SER A 211 -4.10 6.52 -4.81
C SER A 211 -3.75 7.59 -3.79
N ARG A 212 -3.34 7.18 -2.58
CA ARG A 212 -2.94 8.05 -1.47
C ARG A 212 -1.44 8.32 -1.41
N PHE A 213 -0.65 7.70 -2.31
CA PHE A 213 0.80 7.74 -2.23
C PHE A 213 1.35 9.17 -2.14
N PHE A 214 0.94 10.05 -3.04
CA PHE A 214 1.44 11.42 -3.09
C PHE A 214 0.85 12.31 -2.00
N SER A 215 -0.45 12.21 -1.72
CA SER A 215 -1.10 13.01 -0.66
C SER A 215 -0.51 12.68 0.71
N PHE A 216 -0.27 11.41 0.99
CA PHE A 216 0.39 10.98 2.24
C PHE A 216 1.81 11.54 2.37
N ILE A 217 2.58 11.55 1.28
CA ILE A 217 3.94 12.10 1.30
C ILE A 217 3.92 13.59 1.65
N LEU A 218 3.02 14.36 1.04
CA LEU A 218 2.89 15.80 1.33
C LEU A 218 2.54 16.06 2.79
N VAL A 219 1.58 15.31 3.34
CA VAL A 219 1.20 15.39 4.76
C VAL A 219 2.41 15.13 5.68
N VAL A 220 3.15 14.05 5.42
CA VAL A 220 4.32 13.70 6.22
C VAL A 220 5.43 14.74 6.12
N GLU A 221 5.69 15.27 4.92
CA GLU A 221 6.70 16.31 4.73
C GLU A 221 6.34 17.61 5.45
N GLU A 222 5.06 17.97 5.49
CA GLU A 222 4.61 19.17 6.20
C GLU A 222 4.86 19.05 7.72
N PHE A 223 4.45 17.93 8.32
CA PHE A 223 4.73 17.65 9.73
C PHE A 223 6.23 17.54 10.01
N ALA A 224 6.95 16.72 9.24
CA ALA A 224 8.39 16.53 9.44
C ALA A 224 9.15 17.85 9.32
N SER A 225 8.74 18.73 8.40
CA SER A 225 9.33 20.05 8.26
C SER A 225 9.05 20.93 9.47
N ALA A 226 7.79 21.01 9.94
CA ALA A 226 7.44 21.81 11.10
C ALA A 226 8.24 21.38 12.35
N PHE A 227 8.29 20.07 12.61
CA PHE A 227 9.08 19.50 13.70
C PHE A 227 10.59 19.71 13.52
N HIS A 228 11.11 19.63 12.29
CA HIS A 228 12.53 19.86 12.02
C HIS A 228 12.94 21.28 12.39
N TYR A 229 12.19 22.29 11.94
CA TYR A 229 12.51 23.69 12.24
C TYR A 229 12.28 24.03 13.73
N ALA A 230 11.25 23.45 14.35
CA ALA A 230 11.06 23.56 15.80
C ALA A 230 12.25 22.96 16.57
N THR A 231 12.77 21.80 16.14
CA THR A 231 13.97 21.18 16.71
C THR A 231 15.20 22.07 16.55
N GLU A 232 15.40 22.65 15.36
CA GLU A 232 16.55 23.51 15.06
C GLU A 232 16.53 24.79 15.90
N ASN A 233 15.38 25.45 15.99
CA ASN A 233 15.21 26.65 16.82
C ASN A 233 15.42 26.35 18.30
N SER A 234 14.88 25.23 18.81
CA SER A 234 15.14 24.79 20.18
C SER A 234 16.61 24.51 20.43
N ARG A 235 17.30 23.84 19.50
CA ARG A 235 18.74 23.55 19.61
C ARG A 235 19.58 24.83 19.65
N ASN A 236 19.15 25.85 18.93
CA ASN A 236 19.76 27.18 18.94
C ASN A 236 19.32 28.05 20.13
N ARG A 237 18.56 27.49 21.09
CA ARG A 237 18.04 28.17 22.28
C ARG A 237 17.24 29.43 21.93
N ARG A 238 16.42 29.33 20.88
CA ARG A 238 15.48 30.39 20.48
C ARG A 238 14.10 30.03 21.00
N PRO A 239 13.49 30.86 21.87
CA PRO A 239 12.09 30.70 22.26
C PRO A 239 11.17 31.09 21.09
N VAL A 240 9.91 30.66 21.16
CA VAL A 240 8.88 30.99 20.18
C VAL A 240 8.58 32.49 20.16
N ASP A 241 8.38 33.10 21.33
CA ASP A 241 8.32 34.56 21.45
C ASP A 241 9.73 35.15 21.34
N PRO A 242 10.05 35.94 20.30
CA PRO A 242 11.37 36.53 20.12
C PRO A 242 11.79 37.47 21.27
N ASN A 243 10.82 37.98 22.03
CA ASN A 243 11.08 38.87 23.17
C ASN A 243 11.33 38.12 24.47
N ALA A 244 10.96 36.84 24.55
CA ALA A 244 11.20 36.00 25.71
C ALA A 244 12.68 35.59 25.78
N ARG A 245 13.17 35.35 27.00
CA ARG A 245 14.49 34.71 27.20
C ARG A 245 14.31 33.20 27.19
N TRP A 246 15.32 32.49 26.70
CA TRP A 246 15.32 31.03 26.74
C TRP A 246 15.44 30.54 28.18
N GLU A 247 14.39 29.88 28.66
CA GLU A 247 14.39 29.25 29.98
C GLU A 247 15.03 27.85 29.91
N PRO A 248 15.97 27.51 30.80
CA PRO A 248 16.56 26.18 30.83
C PRO A 248 15.53 25.14 31.30
N GLY A 249 15.25 24.14 30.46
CA GLY A 249 14.40 23.01 30.83
C GLY A 249 15.08 22.06 31.83
N ASP A 250 14.37 20.98 32.18
CA ASP A 250 14.80 19.94 33.13
C ASP A 250 15.95 19.03 32.63
N GLY A 251 16.55 19.37 31.49
CA GLY A 251 17.60 18.60 30.82
C GLY A 251 17.10 17.46 29.94
N LYS A 252 15.80 17.13 29.97
CA LYS A 252 15.17 16.09 29.13
C LYS A 252 14.10 16.65 28.20
N THR A 253 13.43 17.71 28.63
CA THR A 253 12.30 18.34 27.95
C THR A 253 12.53 19.85 27.80
N ILE A 254 11.89 20.43 26.80
CA ILE A 254 11.92 21.88 26.58
C ILE A 254 10.94 22.51 27.56
N ASP A 255 11.37 23.56 28.27
CA ASP A 255 10.49 24.29 29.18
C ASP A 255 9.24 24.82 28.43
N PRO A 256 8.02 24.64 28.97
CA PRO A 256 6.79 25.10 28.34
C PRO A 256 6.80 26.60 28.00
N ALA A 257 7.47 27.46 28.77
CA ALA A 257 7.54 28.89 28.51
C ALA A 257 8.25 29.23 27.19
N ASN A 258 9.17 28.38 26.73
CA ASN A 258 9.84 28.56 25.44
C ASN A 258 8.95 28.18 24.25
N ARG A 259 7.82 27.50 24.51
CA ARG A 259 6.89 26.92 23.53
C ARG A 259 5.59 27.72 23.40
N THR A 260 5.49 28.87 24.04
CA THR A 260 4.32 29.73 23.99
C THR A 260 4.56 30.96 23.12
N GLY A 261 3.55 31.37 22.36
CA GLY A 261 3.59 32.59 21.54
C GLY A 261 2.26 32.81 20.80
N THR A 262 2.21 33.88 20.00
CA THR A 262 1.07 34.20 19.13
C THR A 262 1.07 33.32 17.86
N ALA A 263 -0.02 33.33 17.10
CA ALA A 263 -0.15 32.57 15.84
C ALA A 263 1.02 32.82 14.86
N GLU A 264 1.38 34.09 14.66
CA GLU A 264 2.49 34.46 13.77
C GLU A 264 3.85 33.97 14.31
N GLN A 265 4.03 34.00 15.63
CA GLN A 265 5.27 33.56 16.27
C GLN A 265 5.43 32.04 16.17
N VAL A 266 4.39 31.25 16.44
CA VAL A 266 4.45 29.78 16.29
C VAL A 266 4.64 29.38 14.83
N GLU A 267 4.01 30.08 13.90
CA GLU A 267 4.16 29.85 12.46
C GLU A 267 5.59 30.14 12.01
N ALA A 268 6.15 31.30 12.37
CA ALA A 268 7.53 31.65 12.09
C ALA A 268 8.53 30.66 12.72
N TYR A 269 8.20 30.10 13.89
CA TYR A 269 9.03 29.11 14.58
C TYR A 269 9.12 27.77 13.83
N CYS A 270 8.07 27.38 13.09
CA CYS A 270 8.01 26.15 12.31
C CYS A 270 8.32 26.35 10.83
N ALA A 271 8.36 27.59 10.36
CA ALA A 271 8.46 27.92 8.95
C ALA A 271 9.84 27.55 8.36
N ALA A 272 9.81 26.95 7.17
CA ALA A 272 10.99 26.83 6.35
C ALA A 272 11.42 28.21 5.82
N PRO A 273 12.73 28.48 5.70
CA PRO A 273 13.19 29.67 5.01
C PRO A 273 12.65 29.73 3.57
N ALA A 274 12.30 30.94 3.10
CA ALA A 274 11.65 31.15 1.80
C ALA A 274 12.45 30.62 0.57
N TYR A 275 13.75 30.40 0.71
CA TYR A 275 14.59 29.83 -0.36
C TYR A 275 14.47 28.30 -0.49
N VAL A 276 13.88 27.62 0.49
CA VAL A 276 13.74 26.15 0.47
C VAL A 276 12.58 25.79 -0.45
N ARG A 277 12.89 25.46 -1.70
CA ARG A 277 11.90 24.97 -2.66
C ARG A 277 11.57 23.51 -2.39
N ARG A 278 10.33 23.22 -1.99
CA ARG A 278 9.84 21.85 -1.80
C ARG A 278 9.43 21.22 -3.14
N SER A 279 9.67 19.91 -3.27
CA SER A 279 9.20 19.15 -4.43
C SER A 279 7.74 18.76 -4.22
N HIS A 280 6.87 19.09 -5.17
CA HIS A 280 5.46 18.65 -5.14
C HIS A 280 5.28 17.12 -5.26
N TRP A 281 6.33 16.40 -5.64
CA TRP A 281 6.35 14.93 -5.73
C TRP A 281 6.88 14.27 -4.45
N GLY A 282 7.46 15.08 -3.55
CA GLY A 282 8.10 14.66 -2.32
C GLY A 282 9.42 13.90 -2.50
N ARG A 283 10.14 13.74 -1.39
CA ARG A 283 11.49 13.21 -1.32
C ARG A 283 11.49 11.69 -1.46
N ASN A 284 12.41 11.17 -2.28
CA ASN A 284 12.58 9.73 -2.54
C ASN A 284 11.30 9.02 -3.02
N ALA A 285 10.32 9.75 -3.55
CA ALA A 285 9.07 9.16 -4.04
C ALA A 285 9.33 8.19 -5.21
N LEU A 286 10.18 8.59 -6.17
CA LEU A 286 10.55 7.75 -7.32
C LEU A 286 11.25 6.45 -6.90
N SER A 287 12.15 6.50 -5.92
CA SER A 287 12.85 5.30 -5.44
C SER A 287 11.87 4.30 -4.83
N ARG A 288 10.96 4.78 -3.96
CA ARG A 288 9.91 3.93 -3.36
C ARG A 288 8.96 3.37 -4.42
N PHE A 289 8.57 4.19 -5.39
CA PHE A 289 7.78 3.78 -6.54
C PHE A 289 8.44 2.63 -7.32
N LEU A 290 9.72 2.77 -7.67
CA LEU A 290 10.46 1.78 -8.45
C LEU A 290 10.64 0.47 -7.67
N VAL A 291 11.02 0.53 -6.39
CA VAL A 291 11.18 -0.66 -5.55
C VAL A 291 9.84 -1.38 -5.37
N ALA A 292 8.75 -0.65 -5.12
CA ALA A 292 7.42 -1.24 -5.02
C ALA A 292 6.95 -1.87 -6.33
N SER A 293 7.24 -1.24 -7.46
CA SER A 293 6.92 -1.77 -8.79
C SER A 293 7.69 -3.06 -9.08
N LEU A 294 8.99 -3.09 -8.79
CA LEU A 294 9.84 -4.26 -8.98
C LEU A 294 9.39 -5.44 -8.11
N ALA A 295 9.13 -5.20 -6.82
CA ALA A 295 8.64 -6.24 -5.91
C ALA A 295 7.29 -6.81 -6.35
N ALA A 296 6.37 -5.94 -6.77
CA ALA A 296 5.05 -6.33 -7.24
C ALA A 296 5.09 -7.13 -8.55
N LEU A 297 5.86 -6.66 -9.53
CA LEU A 297 6.04 -7.34 -10.80
C LEU A 297 6.74 -8.69 -10.61
N ALA A 298 7.76 -8.76 -9.76
CA ALA A 298 8.44 -10.02 -9.44
C ALA A 298 7.47 -11.05 -8.84
N LEU A 299 6.63 -10.65 -7.89
CA LEU A 299 5.63 -11.54 -7.29
C LEU A 299 4.55 -11.99 -8.30
N GLN A 300 4.03 -11.05 -9.10
CA GLN A 300 3.02 -11.34 -10.12
C GLN A 300 3.55 -12.28 -11.21
N TRP A 301 4.73 -11.96 -11.76
CA TRP A 301 5.30 -12.70 -12.88
C TRP A 301 6.00 -14.00 -12.47
N SER A 302 6.40 -14.15 -11.21
CA SER A 302 6.86 -15.45 -10.71
C SER A 302 5.72 -16.48 -10.64
N SER A 303 4.57 -16.10 -10.08
CA SER A 303 3.39 -16.98 -10.02
C SER A 303 2.75 -17.21 -11.39
N THR A 304 2.57 -16.15 -12.18
CA THR A 304 2.05 -16.27 -13.56
C THR A 304 3.04 -17.03 -14.44
N GLY A 305 4.33 -16.69 -14.37
CA GLY A 305 5.40 -17.31 -15.14
C GLY A 305 5.58 -18.79 -14.79
N ALA A 306 5.50 -19.16 -13.52
CA ALA A 306 5.49 -20.57 -13.11
C ALA A 306 4.33 -21.34 -13.76
N SER A 307 3.14 -20.74 -13.81
CA SER A 307 1.95 -21.34 -14.43
C SER A 307 2.10 -21.47 -15.95
N VAL A 308 2.64 -20.43 -16.60
CA VAL A 308 2.95 -20.43 -18.04
C VAL A 308 3.99 -21.50 -18.35
N LEU A 309 5.08 -21.60 -17.58
CA LEU A 309 6.13 -22.60 -17.77
C LEU A 309 5.56 -24.02 -17.65
N ILE A 310 4.81 -24.30 -16.58
CA ILE A 310 4.22 -25.62 -16.35
C ILE A 310 3.33 -26.02 -17.53
N VAL A 311 2.47 -25.12 -17.99
CA VAL A 311 1.49 -25.41 -19.05
C VAL A 311 2.14 -25.40 -20.44
N TYR A 312 3.16 -24.60 -20.68
CA TYR A 312 3.86 -24.55 -21.96
C TYR A 312 4.58 -25.87 -22.27
N PHE A 313 5.14 -26.52 -21.25
CA PHE A 313 5.78 -27.82 -21.39
C PHE A 313 4.80 -29.00 -21.30
N THR A 314 3.48 -28.75 -21.20
CA THR A 314 2.50 -29.80 -21.48
C THR A 314 2.33 -29.95 -23.00
N PRO A 315 2.29 -31.16 -23.54
CA PRO A 315 2.42 -31.37 -24.99
C PRO A 315 1.27 -30.79 -25.83
N THR A 316 0.12 -30.45 -25.21
CA THR A 316 -0.93 -29.65 -25.85
C THR A 316 -0.61 -28.16 -25.65
N VAL A 317 0.07 -27.57 -26.64
CA VAL A 317 0.60 -26.20 -26.59
C VAL A 317 -0.47 -25.19 -27.02
N GLY A 318 -1.38 -24.84 -26.11
CA GLY A 318 -2.39 -23.80 -26.36
C GLY A 318 -2.94 -23.11 -25.11
N LYS A 319 -2.90 -23.80 -23.96
CA LYS A 319 -3.50 -23.33 -22.70
C LYS A 319 -2.68 -22.24 -21.97
N SER A 320 -1.39 -22.09 -22.29
CA SER A 320 -0.49 -21.14 -21.62
C SER A 320 -0.80 -19.67 -21.98
N PHE A 321 -1.42 -19.41 -23.13
CA PHE A 321 -1.81 -18.06 -23.56
C PHE A 321 -2.83 -17.42 -22.60
N ALA A 322 -3.75 -18.20 -22.03
CA ALA A 322 -4.74 -17.70 -21.08
C ALA A 322 -4.08 -17.11 -19.82
N TYR A 323 -3.04 -17.76 -19.30
CA TYR A 323 -2.27 -17.29 -18.15
C TYR A 323 -1.38 -16.09 -18.50
N LEU A 324 -0.77 -16.10 -19.69
CA LEU A 324 0.00 -14.96 -20.19
C LEU A 324 -0.88 -13.71 -20.33
N LEU A 325 -2.08 -13.86 -20.92
CA LEU A 325 -3.04 -12.78 -21.07
C LEU A 325 -3.50 -12.25 -19.70
N TYR A 326 -3.78 -13.14 -18.75
CA TYR A 326 -4.11 -12.75 -17.37
C TYR A 326 -3.01 -11.90 -16.73
N GLY A 327 -1.74 -12.34 -16.83
CA GLY A 327 -0.59 -11.61 -16.28
C GLY A 327 -0.35 -10.25 -16.94
N ALA A 328 -0.46 -10.19 -18.27
CA ALA A 328 -0.34 -8.96 -19.04
C ALA A 328 -1.46 -7.97 -18.69
N MET A 329 -2.71 -8.44 -18.63
CA MET A 329 -3.86 -7.62 -18.23
C MET A 329 -3.73 -7.12 -16.79
N ALA A 330 -3.31 -7.97 -15.85
CA ALA A 330 -3.05 -7.57 -14.47
C ALA A 330 -1.98 -6.46 -14.37
N THR A 331 -0.92 -6.56 -15.19
CA THR A 331 0.13 -5.53 -15.28
C THR A 331 -0.41 -4.22 -15.87
N LEU A 332 -1.20 -4.31 -16.95
CA LEU A 332 -1.84 -3.14 -17.57
C LEU A 332 -2.79 -2.43 -16.60
N ILE A 333 -3.62 -3.17 -15.87
CA ILE A 333 -4.53 -2.62 -14.84
C ILE A 333 -3.75 -1.85 -13.78
N TRP A 334 -2.67 -2.43 -13.25
CA TRP A 334 -1.81 -1.77 -12.28
C TRP A 334 -1.26 -0.45 -12.85
N TRP A 335 -0.71 -0.49 -14.07
CA TRP A 335 -0.14 0.68 -14.72
C TRP A 335 -1.17 1.79 -14.93
N LEU A 336 -2.38 1.46 -15.39
CA LEU A 336 -3.49 2.41 -15.57
C LEU A 336 -3.90 3.09 -14.25
N LEU A 337 -3.93 2.35 -13.14
CA LEU A 337 -4.31 2.88 -11.82
C LEU A 337 -3.21 3.76 -11.21
N VAL A 338 -1.95 3.36 -11.36
CA VAL A 338 -0.80 4.21 -11.00
C VAL A 338 -0.83 5.51 -11.82
N LEU A 339 -1.01 5.42 -13.14
CA LEU A 339 -1.07 6.57 -14.02
C LEU A 339 -2.27 7.48 -13.67
N SER A 340 -3.41 6.89 -13.31
CA SER A 340 -4.56 7.63 -12.78
C SER A 340 -4.21 8.42 -11.51
N SER A 341 -3.43 7.83 -10.59
CA SER A 341 -2.98 8.54 -9.39
C SER A 341 -2.01 9.67 -9.69
N VAL A 342 -1.07 9.46 -10.62
CA VAL A 342 -0.09 10.49 -11.04
C VAL A 342 -0.79 11.68 -11.70
N THR A 343 -1.71 11.40 -12.64
CA THR A 343 -2.50 12.44 -13.32
C THR A 343 -3.47 13.15 -12.38
N GLY A 344 -4.04 12.42 -11.40
CA GLY A 344 -4.87 13.00 -10.35
C GLY A 344 -4.07 13.95 -9.45
N HIS A 345 -2.88 13.54 -9.03
CA HIS A 345 -1.96 14.38 -8.26
C HIS A 345 -1.53 15.62 -9.02
N TYR A 346 -1.21 15.47 -10.30
CA TYR A 346 -0.86 16.60 -11.16
C TYR A 346 -2.01 17.62 -11.27
N ALA A 347 -3.26 17.14 -11.36
CA ALA A 347 -4.43 17.99 -11.42
C ALA A 347 -4.66 18.81 -10.14
N THR A 348 -4.21 18.32 -8.98
CA THR A 348 -4.40 18.97 -7.67
C THR A 348 -3.21 19.79 -7.21
N ALA A 349 -1.99 19.38 -7.55
CA ALA A 349 -0.77 19.95 -6.98
C ALA A 349 -0.32 21.29 -7.62
N TYR A 350 -0.84 21.65 -8.80
CA TYR A 350 -0.33 22.78 -9.57
C TYR A 350 -1.42 23.76 -10.06
N PRO A 351 -2.16 24.46 -9.18
CA PRO A 351 -3.31 25.29 -9.54
C PRO A 351 -3.01 26.46 -10.50
N GLU A 352 -1.74 26.76 -10.77
CA GLU A 352 -1.29 27.87 -11.64
C GLU A 352 -1.31 27.54 -13.14
N PHE A 353 -1.57 26.29 -13.54
CA PHE A 353 -1.62 25.92 -14.96
C PHE A 353 -2.97 26.28 -15.62
N PRO A 354 -3.02 26.35 -16.97
CA PRO A 354 -4.26 26.65 -17.69
C PRO A 354 -5.41 25.70 -17.28
N GLU A 355 -6.62 26.25 -17.08
CA GLU A 355 -7.81 25.48 -16.66
C GLU A 355 -8.05 24.21 -17.50
N PHE A 356 -7.73 24.28 -18.80
CA PHE A 356 -7.88 23.15 -19.71
C PHE A 356 -6.99 21.97 -19.33
N SER A 357 -5.71 22.20 -18.99
CA SER A 357 -4.77 21.15 -18.59
C SER A 357 -5.22 20.48 -17.29
N HIS A 358 -5.75 21.24 -16.34
CA HIS A 358 -6.34 20.71 -15.11
C HIS A 358 -7.54 19.81 -15.36
N ARG A 359 -8.52 20.30 -16.13
CA ARG A 359 -9.72 19.52 -16.45
C ARG A 359 -9.38 18.28 -17.25
N ALA A 360 -8.43 18.36 -18.18
CA ALA A 360 -7.95 17.21 -18.95
C ALA A 360 -7.24 16.18 -18.05
N ALA A 361 -6.37 16.60 -17.13
CA ALA A 361 -5.68 15.71 -16.20
C ALA A 361 -6.65 15.03 -15.23
N ALA A 362 -7.59 15.78 -14.65
CA ALA A 362 -8.63 15.24 -13.77
C ALA A 362 -9.56 14.27 -14.53
N GLY A 363 -10.00 14.64 -15.73
CA GLY A 363 -10.82 13.78 -16.59
C GLY A 363 -10.09 12.49 -16.98
N SER A 364 -8.81 12.60 -17.35
CA SER A 364 -7.95 11.45 -17.68
C SER A 364 -7.78 10.53 -16.47
N SER A 365 -7.54 11.09 -15.28
CA SER A 365 -7.42 10.31 -14.04
C SER A 365 -8.68 9.48 -13.79
N VAL A 366 -9.87 10.09 -13.89
CA VAL A 366 -11.15 9.43 -13.69
C VAL A 366 -11.41 8.37 -14.76
N PHE A 367 -11.10 8.67 -16.03
CA PHE A 367 -11.27 7.74 -17.15
C PHE A 367 -10.38 6.49 -16.99
N LEU A 368 -9.07 6.68 -16.80
CA LEU A 368 -8.10 5.60 -16.62
C LEU A 368 -8.51 4.66 -15.47
N ARG A 369 -8.97 5.24 -14.36
CA ARG A 369 -9.45 4.48 -13.19
C ARG A 369 -10.67 3.62 -13.50
N ARG A 370 -11.67 4.18 -14.19
CA ARG A 370 -12.89 3.46 -14.56
C ARG A 370 -12.58 2.32 -15.52
N VAL A 371 -11.75 2.58 -16.53
CA VAL A 371 -11.29 1.55 -17.49
C VAL A 371 -10.53 0.46 -16.75
N ALA A 372 -9.57 0.80 -15.89
CA ALA A 372 -8.80 -0.19 -15.15
C ALA A 372 -9.66 -1.06 -14.21
N LYS A 373 -10.64 -0.47 -13.51
CA LYS A 373 -11.61 -1.20 -12.67
C LYS A 373 -12.49 -2.14 -13.49
N PHE A 374 -12.93 -1.70 -14.67
CA PHE A 374 -13.69 -2.54 -15.59
C PHE A 374 -12.85 -3.72 -16.09
N LEU A 375 -11.63 -3.45 -16.58
CA LEU A 375 -10.68 -4.48 -17.00
C LEU A 375 -10.34 -5.45 -15.86
N ALA A 376 -10.17 -4.96 -14.63
CA ALA A 376 -9.94 -5.81 -13.46
C ALA A 376 -11.11 -6.75 -13.18
N THR A 377 -12.34 -6.26 -13.36
CA THR A 377 -13.54 -7.09 -13.20
C THR A 377 -13.58 -8.20 -14.24
N LEU A 378 -13.29 -7.87 -15.51
CA LEU A 378 -13.21 -8.86 -16.59
C LEU A 378 -12.06 -9.86 -16.36
N ASN A 379 -10.88 -9.40 -15.95
CA ASN A 379 -9.72 -10.25 -15.73
C ASN A 379 -9.93 -11.18 -14.52
N ALA A 380 -10.58 -10.69 -13.45
CA ALA A 380 -10.97 -11.50 -12.30
C ALA A 380 -12.03 -12.54 -12.68
N ALA A 381 -13.06 -12.15 -13.43
CA ALA A 381 -14.08 -13.07 -13.92
C ALA A 381 -13.48 -14.16 -14.81
N TRP A 382 -12.53 -13.80 -15.69
CA TRP A 382 -11.79 -14.72 -16.54
C TRP A 382 -11.05 -15.78 -15.73
N ILE A 383 -10.21 -15.37 -14.77
CA ILE A 383 -9.40 -16.32 -14.00
C ILE A 383 -10.24 -17.21 -13.08
N ILE A 384 -11.30 -16.68 -12.48
CA ILE A 384 -12.23 -17.47 -11.66
C ILE A 384 -12.98 -18.47 -12.53
N THR A 385 -13.47 -18.06 -13.69
CA THR A 385 -14.20 -18.97 -14.60
C THR A 385 -13.27 -20.06 -15.12
N ALA A 386 -12.06 -19.72 -15.54
CA ALA A 386 -11.05 -20.69 -15.96
C ALA A 386 -10.74 -21.70 -14.83
N PHE A 387 -10.59 -21.20 -13.60
CA PHE A 387 -10.39 -22.05 -12.43
C PHE A 387 -11.57 -23.01 -12.19
N LEU A 388 -12.81 -22.51 -12.17
CA LEU A 388 -14.00 -23.34 -11.96
C LEU A 388 -14.19 -24.40 -13.06
N LEU A 389 -13.96 -24.02 -14.32
CA LEU A 389 -14.02 -24.96 -15.44
C LEU A 389 -12.96 -26.06 -15.32
N GLN A 390 -11.78 -25.71 -14.81
CA GLN A 390 -10.70 -26.66 -14.60
C GLN A 390 -11.01 -27.66 -13.47
N PHE A 391 -11.48 -27.18 -12.32
CA PHE A 391 -11.92 -28.08 -11.23
C PHE A 391 -13.17 -28.90 -11.58
N GLY A 392 -14.01 -28.39 -12.50
CA GLY A 392 -15.17 -29.10 -13.01
C GLY A 392 -14.85 -30.14 -14.09
N ASN A 393 -13.57 -30.42 -14.37
CA ASN A 393 -13.11 -31.33 -15.44
C ASN A 393 -13.67 -30.95 -16.83
N PHE A 394 -14.02 -29.68 -17.04
CA PHE A 394 -14.57 -29.22 -18.32
C PHE A 394 -13.52 -29.31 -19.44
N TYR A 395 -12.26 -29.05 -19.11
CA TYR A 395 -11.15 -29.12 -20.05
C TYR A 395 -10.73 -30.55 -20.44
N ASP A 396 -11.27 -31.57 -19.78
CA ASP A 396 -10.97 -32.99 -20.04
C ASP A 396 -11.73 -33.57 -21.23
N ARG A 397 -12.59 -32.77 -21.85
CA ARG A 397 -13.28 -33.14 -23.09
C ARG A 397 -12.27 -33.17 -24.24
N CYS A 398 -12.38 -34.15 -25.14
CA CYS A 398 -11.47 -34.29 -26.29
C CYS A 398 -11.25 -32.98 -27.06
N PHE A 399 -12.31 -32.16 -27.21
CA PHE A 399 -12.25 -30.85 -27.87
C PHE A 399 -11.31 -29.84 -27.18
N CYS A 400 -11.36 -29.77 -25.85
CA CYS A 400 -10.51 -28.87 -25.06
C CYS A 400 -9.13 -29.50 -24.80
N ASN A 401 -9.06 -30.81 -24.69
CA ASN A 401 -7.81 -31.50 -24.44
C ASN A 401 -6.87 -31.43 -25.64
N SER A 402 -7.40 -31.55 -26.87
CA SER A 402 -6.58 -31.44 -28.08
C SER A 402 -6.26 -29.99 -28.49
N ASP A 403 -6.62 -28.98 -27.68
CA ASP A 403 -6.43 -27.55 -27.95
C ASP A 403 -7.00 -27.07 -29.30
N VAL A 404 -8.19 -27.55 -29.69
CA VAL A 404 -8.87 -27.12 -30.94
C VAL A 404 -9.03 -25.61 -31.02
N LEU A 405 -9.25 -24.94 -29.88
CA LEU A 405 -9.41 -23.48 -29.84
C LEU A 405 -8.12 -22.71 -30.18
N GLY A 406 -6.95 -23.24 -29.83
CA GLY A 406 -5.66 -22.59 -30.08
C GLY A 406 -5.02 -23.02 -31.39
N LEU A 407 -5.08 -24.32 -31.68
CA LEU A 407 -4.38 -24.94 -32.82
C LEU A 407 -5.29 -25.15 -34.04
N GLY A 408 -6.61 -25.03 -33.89
CA GLY A 408 -7.57 -25.23 -34.98
C GLY A 408 -7.40 -26.60 -35.62
N LYS A 409 -7.04 -26.63 -36.90
CA LYS A 409 -6.81 -27.86 -37.67
C LYS A 409 -5.53 -28.61 -37.28
N MET A 410 -4.62 -27.97 -36.55
CA MET A 410 -3.36 -28.56 -36.05
C MET A 410 -3.51 -29.18 -34.65
N ALA A 411 -4.73 -29.19 -34.12
CA ALA A 411 -5.07 -29.79 -32.85
C ALA A 411 -4.84 -31.30 -32.87
N HIS A 412 -4.18 -31.81 -31.83
CA HIS A 412 -3.88 -33.23 -31.69
C HIS A 412 -4.05 -33.65 -30.23
N ASN A 413 -4.38 -34.93 -30.02
CA ASN A 413 -4.43 -35.52 -28.70
C ASN A 413 -3.24 -36.45 -28.53
N VAL A 414 -2.60 -36.39 -27.37
CA VAL A 414 -1.42 -37.20 -27.06
C VAL A 414 -1.90 -38.53 -26.50
N MET A 415 -1.63 -39.64 -27.20
CA MET A 415 -2.04 -40.98 -26.76
C MET A 415 -0.96 -41.69 -25.93
N VAL A 416 0.31 -41.35 -26.15
CA VAL A 416 1.47 -41.90 -25.44
C VAL A 416 2.45 -40.75 -25.24
N LEU A 417 2.89 -40.55 -23.99
CA LEU A 417 3.92 -39.56 -23.65
C LEU A 417 5.31 -40.17 -23.84
N GLU A 418 6.20 -39.45 -24.52
CA GLU A 418 7.59 -39.90 -24.66
C GLU A 418 8.38 -39.62 -23.38
N GLY A 419 9.48 -40.37 -23.15
CA GLY A 419 10.33 -40.15 -21.97
C GLY A 419 10.93 -38.73 -21.90
N SER A 420 11.18 -38.13 -23.06
CA SER A 420 11.57 -36.72 -23.22
C SER A 420 10.49 -35.77 -22.71
N ASP A 421 9.22 -36.00 -23.05
CA ASP A 421 8.08 -35.18 -22.62
C ASP A 421 7.92 -35.22 -21.10
N ILE A 422 7.99 -36.43 -20.52
CA ILE A 422 7.92 -36.64 -19.08
C ILE A 422 9.05 -35.90 -18.37
N SER A 423 10.28 -35.98 -18.90
CA SER A 423 11.44 -35.30 -18.32
C SER A 423 11.31 -33.78 -18.36
N ALA A 424 10.80 -33.23 -19.47
CA ALA A 424 10.59 -31.80 -19.66
C ALA A 424 9.46 -31.28 -18.75
N MET A 425 8.33 -31.98 -18.68
CA MET A 425 7.21 -31.67 -17.78
C MET A 425 7.67 -31.66 -16.33
N LYS A 426 8.42 -32.68 -15.90
CA LYS A 426 8.96 -32.77 -14.54
C LYS A 426 9.90 -31.60 -14.23
N ALA A 427 10.81 -31.27 -15.15
CA ALA A 427 11.73 -30.15 -14.98
C ALA A 427 10.99 -28.80 -14.91
N ALA A 428 9.99 -28.59 -15.76
CA ALA A 428 9.16 -27.39 -15.75
C ALA A 428 8.36 -27.24 -14.46
N TRP A 429 7.83 -28.35 -13.92
CA TRP A 429 7.12 -28.36 -12.65
C TRP A 429 8.03 -28.01 -11.47
N ILE A 430 9.20 -28.64 -11.40
CA ILE A 430 10.22 -28.31 -10.39
C ILE A 430 10.60 -26.83 -10.48
N GLY A 431 10.92 -26.35 -11.70
CA GLY A 431 11.28 -24.96 -11.93
C GLY A 431 10.18 -23.98 -11.53
N GLY A 432 8.93 -24.27 -11.89
CA GLY A 432 7.77 -23.44 -11.56
C GLY A 432 7.51 -23.36 -10.05
N VAL A 433 7.54 -24.49 -9.35
CA VAL A 433 7.38 -24.53 -7.88
C VAL A 433 8.50 -23.77 -7.19
N VAL A 434 9.76 -24.05 -7.55
CA VAL A 434 10.93 -23.36 -6.96
C VAL A 434 10.82 -21.85 -7.18
N LEU A 435 10.51 -21.42 -8.40
CA LEU A 435 10.34 -20.00 -8.72
C LEU A 435 9.25 -19.34 -7.86
N GLY A 436 8.06 -19.96 -7.80
CA GLY A 436 6.93 -19.41 -7.05
C GLY A 436 7.17 -19.36 -5.54
N VAL A 437 7.70 -20.43 -4.95
CA VAL A 437 7.98 -20.52 -3.51
C VAL A 437 9.10 -19.58 -3.09
N VAL A 438 10.21 -19.54 -3.83
CA VAL A 438 11.36 -18.68 -3.51
C VAL A 438 10.96 -17.22 -3.60
N VAL A 439 10.31 -16.78 -4.67
CA VAL A 439 9.92 -15.37 -4.83
C VAL A 439 8.86 -14.97 -3.80
N SER A 440 7.90 -15.83 -3.50
CA SER A 440 6.90 -15.56 -2.44
C SER A 440 7.56 -15.43 -1.06
N SER A 441 8.53 -16.28 -0.76
CA SER A 441 9.29 -16.24 0.50
C SER A 441 10.17 -14.99 0.59
N LEU A 442 10.85 -14.62 -0.50
CA LEU A 442 11.63 -13.38 -0.59
C LEU A 442 10.74 -12.15 -0.42
N PHE A 443 9.54 -12.14 -1.02
CA PHE A 443 8.59 -11.05 -0.85
C PHE A 443 8.13 -10.91 0.61
N LEU A 444 7.81 -12.02 1.28
CA LEU A 444 7.48 -11.99 2.72
C LEU A 444 8.66 -11.54 3.58
N GLY A 445 9.86 -12.05 3.31
CA GLY A 445 11.07 -11.62 4.00
C GLY A 445 11.32 -10.13 3.82
N PHE A 446 11.10 -9.61 2.61
CA PHE A 446 11.12 -8.18 2.34
C PHE A 446 10.06 -7.45 3.18
N ILE A 447 8.79 -7.84 3.19
CA ILE A 447 7.77 -7.16 3.99
C ILE A 447 8.14 -7.14 5.48
N ASN A 448 8.52 -8.29 6.05
CA ASN A 448 8.90 -8.41 7.46
C ASN A 448 10.13 -7.56 7.82
N LEU A 449 11.06 -7.35 6.89
CA LEU A 449 12.24 -6.49 7.12
C LEU A 449 11.88 -5.01 7.29
N PHE A 450 10.76 -4.57 6.71
CA PHE A 450 10.43 -3.15 6.62
C PHE A 450 9.14 -2.77 7.39
N ILE A 451 8.38 -3.74 7.91
CA ILE A 451 7.09 -3.49 8.57
C ILE A 451 7.21 -2.69 9.87
N ASP A 452 8.25 -2.97 10.66
CA ASP A 452 8.52 -2.32 11.95
C ASP A 452 9.83 -1.52 11.90
N PRO A 453 9.83 -0.33 11.28
CA PRO A 453 11.03 0.50 11.28
C PRO A 453 11.33 1.01 12.70
N PRO A 454 12.61 1.16 13.06
CA PRO A 454 12.99 1.69 14.38
C PRO A 454 12.46 3.11 14.53
N LEU A 455 11.68 3.32 15.60
CA LEU A 455 11.16 4.64 15.96
C LEU A 455 12.25 5.51 16.60
N PRO A 456 12.16 6.85 16.52
CA PRO A 456 13.09 7.75 17.19
C PRO A 456 13.14 7.49 18.71
N SER A 457 14.35 7.49 19.27
CA SER A 457 14.58 7.45 20.72
C SER A 457 14.04 8.73 21.36
N GLN A 458 13.39 8.61 22.52
CA GLN A 458 12.99 9.76 23.33
C GLN A 458 14.20 10.49 23.91
#